data_AF-A0AAW9BW66-F1
#
_entry.id   AF-A0AAW9BW66-F1
#
_cell.length_a   1.000
_cell.length_b   1.000
_cell.length_c   1.000
_cell.angle_alpha   90.00
_cell.angle_beta   90.00
_cell.angle_gamma   90.00
#
_symmetry.space_group_name_H-M   'P 1'
#
loop_
_entity.id
_entity.type
_entity.pdbx_description
1 polymer ?
#
loop_
_entity_poly.entity_id
_entity_poly.type
_entity_poly.pdbx_seq_one_letter_code
_entity_poly.pdbx_strand_id
1 'polypeptide(L)'
;MSVTSSTKILEQQDAKRSWNFAGIWDRFGMLMVFAGLFLLCAFFVPYFATFINMKGLGLAISMSGMVACAMLFCLACGDLDLSVASIIACSGVVTAVAINA
;
A
#
# COMPACT_ATOMS: atom_id res chain seq x y z
N MET A 1 38.07 0.52 -47.57
CA MET A 1 38.72 0.54 -46.24
C MET A 1 37.71 1.12 -45.27
N SER A 2 36.77 0.35 -44.71
CA SER A 2 36.94 -0.75 -43.76
C SER A 2 37.74 -0.30 -42.52
N VAL A 3 36.96 -0.06 -41.46
CA VAL A 3 37.22 -0.25 -40.02
C VAL A 3 38.58 0.18 -39.47
N THR A 4 38.57 1.13 -38.55
CA THR A 4 39.29 1.10 -37.25
C THR A 4 39.16 2.49 -36.64
N SER A 5 38.27 2.68 -35.67
CA SER A 5 38.41 3.71 -34.61
C SER A 5 37.25 3.74 -33.61
N SER A 6 36.08 3.18 -33.95
CA SER A 6 34.90 3.28 -33.07
C SER A 6 34.97 2.39 -31.81
N THR A 7 35.99 1.56 -31.63
CA THR A 7 36.08 0.60 -30.52
C THR A 7 36.40 1.24 -29.16
N LYS A 8 36.88 2.50 -29.11
CA LYS A 8 37.17 3.19 -27.84
C LYS A 8 35.96 3.86 -27.18
N ILE A 9 34.79 3.87 -27.84
CA ILE A 9 33.53 4.44 -27.29
C ILE A 9 32.74 3.38 -26.50
N LEU A 10 33.31 2.18 -26.24
CA LEU A 10 32.58 1.08 -25.61
C LEU A 10 32.95 0.81 -24.14
N GLU A 11 33.92 1.52 -23.54
CA GLU A 11 34.44 1.16 -22.21
C GLU A 11 34.42 2.27 -21.14
N GLN A 12 33.75 3.40 -21.36
CA GLN A 12 33.69 4.50 -20.37
C GLN A 12 32.26 5.02 -20.16
N GLN A 13 31.29 4.11 -20.02
CA GLN A 13 30.18 4.39 -19.11
C GLN A 13 30.26 3.39 -17.99
N ASP A 14 31.18 3.71 -17.07
CA ASP A 14 31.22 3.21 -15.71
C ASP A 14 29.80 2.91 -15.24
N ALA A 15 29.57 1.63 -15.04
CA ALA A 15 28.46 1.06 -14.33
C ALA A 15 28.48 1.54 -12.87
N LYS A 16 28.29 2.85 -12.64
CA LYS A 16 27.79 3.37 -11.38
C LYS A 16 26.34 2.90 -11.31
N ARG A 17 26.18 1.66 -10.86
CA ARG A 17 24.95 1.14 -10.26
C ARG A 17 24.69 2.00 -9.03
N SER A 18 24.28 3.25 -9.24
CA SER A 18 23.71 4.08 -8.20
C SER A 18 22.48 3.31 -7.77
N TRP A 19 22.52 2.81 -6.54
CA TRP A 19 21.39 2.15 -5.94
C TRP A 19 20.18 3.06 -6.15
N ASN A 20 19.20 2.60 -6.93
CA ASN A 20 18.07 3.39 -7.36
C ASN A 20 17.06 3.53 -6.20
N PHE A 21 17.53 4.01 -5.05
CA PHE A 21 16.74 4.22 -3.84
C PHE A 21 15.55 5.13 -4.12
N ALA A 22 15.71 6.11 -5.02
CA ALA A 22 14.61 6.95 -5.50
C ALA A 22 13.53 6.12 -6.23
N GLY A 23 13.92 5.23 -7.16
CA GLY A 23 12.97 4.35 -7.85
C GLY A 23 12.31 3.30 -6.93
N ILE A 24 13.01 2.86 -5.89
CA ILE A 24 12.44 1.97 -4.86
C ILE A 24 11.41 2.72 -4.00
N TRP A 25 11.68 3.98 -3.64
CA TRP A 25 10.77 4.81 -2.85
C TRP A 25 9.50 5.17 -3.63
N ASP A 26 9.62 5.43 -4.93
CA ASP A 26 8.47 5.77 -5.79
C ASP A 26 7.51 4.58 -5.97
N ARG A 27 8.03 3.35 -6.01
CA ARG A 27 7.21 2.12 -6.15
C ARG A 27 6.71 1.54 -4.83
N PHE A 28 7.52 1.60 -3.77
CA PHE A 28 7.23 0.94 -2.49
C PHE A 28 7.03 1.91 -1.33
N GLY A 29 6.94 3.22 -1.58
CA GLY A 29 6.86 4.25 -0.54
C GLY A 29 5.76 4.01 0.47
N MET A 30 4.54 3.70 0.00
CA MET A 30 3.41 3.39 0.90
C MET A 30 3.69 2.19 1.80
N LEU A 31 4.31 1.14 1.25
CA LEU A 31 4.62 -0.10 1.96
C LEU A 31 5.78 0.08 2.95
N MET A 32 6.79 0.88 2.58
CA MET A 32 7.89 1.28 3.47
C MET A 32 7.39 2.14 4.63
N VAL A 33 6.51 3.10 4.38
CA VAL A 33 5.92 3.95 5.43
C VAL A 33 5.08 3.10 6.38
N PHE A 34 4.27 2.17 5.86
CA PHE A 34 3.51 1.24 6.69
C PHE A 34 4.44 0.38 7.58
N ALA A 35 5.48 -0.22 7.01
CA ALA A 35 6.44 -1.03 7.76
C ALA A 35 7.18 -0.19 8.82
N GLY A 36 7.63 1.01 8.46
CA GLY A 36 8.30 1.93 9.38
C GLY A 36 7.41 2.33 10.56
N LEU A 37 6.15 2.70 10.29
CA LEU A 37 5.19 3.05 11.32
C LEU A 37 4.83 1.84 12.21
N PHE A 38 4.67 0.65 11.61
CA PHE A 38 4.39 -0.58 12.35
C PHE A 38 5.52 -0.92 13.32
N LEU A 39 6.78 -0.84 12.87
CA LEU A 39 7.94 -1.07 13.73
C LEU A 39 8.04 -0.01 14.84
N LEU A 40 7.84 1.27 14.51
CA LEU A 40 7.86 2.35 15.50
C LEU A 40 6.80 2.11 16.58
N CYS A 41 5.57 1.78 16.20
CA CYS A 41 4.52 1.43 17.15
C CYS A 41 4.85 0.16 17.95
N ALA A 42 5.44 -0.85 17.33
CA ALA A 42 5.84 -2.08 18.03
C ALA A 42 6.93 -1.85 19.10
N PHE A 43 7.83 -0.88 18.90
CA PHE A 43 8.87 -0.53 19.88
C PHE A 43 8.42 0.49 20.93
N PHE A 44 7.64 1.51 20.54
CA PHE A 44 7.23 2.59 21.45
C PHE A 44 5.97 2.26 22.26
N VAL A 45 5.08 1.40 21.76
CA VAL A 45 3.80 1.10 22.41
C VAL A 45 3.85 -0.28 23.08
N PRO A 46 3.77 -0.35 24.42
CA PRO A 46 3.71 -1.62 25.12
C PRO A 46 2.43 -2.38 24.73
N TYR A 47 2.50 -3.71 24.64
CA TYR A 47 1.40 -4.60 24.23
C TYR A 47 0.93 -4.46 22.78
N PHE A 48 1.54 -3.61 21.96
CA PHE A 48 1.16 -3.46 20.55
C PHE A 48 1.31 -4.78 19.77
N ALA A 49 2.44 -5.47 19.92
CA ALA A 49 2.70 -6.74 19.23
C ALA A 49 2.02 -7.97 19.88
N THR A 50 1.15 -7.78 20.86
CA THR A 50 0.42 -8.89 21.49
C THR A 50 -0.60 -9.51 20.53
N PHE A 51 -0.85 -10.83 20.64
CA PHE A 51 -1.79 -11.57 19.80
C PHE A 51 -3.19 -10.95 19.72
N ILE A 52 -3.68 -10.35 20.81
CA ILE A 52 -4.98 -9.67 20.86
C ILE A 52 -5.01 -8.47 19.91
N ASN A 53 -4.00 -7.60 19.98
CA ASN A 53 -3.92 -6.44 19.10
C ASN A 53 -3.61 -6.87 17.65
N MET A 54 -2.76 -7.86 17.43
CA MET A 54 -2.49 -8.38 16.07
C MET A 54 -3.73 -8.99 15.41
N LYS A 55 -4.58 -9.71 16.17
CA LYS A 55 -5.88 -10.19 15.69
C LYS A 55 -6.83 -9.03 15.39
N GLY A 56 -6.91 -8.03 16.27
CA GLY A 56 -7.73 -6.83 16.06
C GLY A 56 -7.29 -6.01 14.84
N LEU A 57 -5.98 -5.80 14.69
CA LEU A 57 -5.36 -5.08 13.58
C LEU A 57 -5.58 -5.83 12.26
N GLY A 58 -5.44 -7.16 12.25
CA GLY A 58 -5.75 -8.00 11.10
C GLY A 58 -7.24 -7.94 10.70
N LEU A 59 -8.16 -7.96 11.67
CA LEU A 59 -9.59 -7.82 11.43
C LEU A 59 -9.93 -6.45 10.81
N ALA A 60 -9.37 -5.37 11.36
CA ALA A 60 -9.55 -4.02 10.84
C ALA A 60 -9.02 -3.89 9.40
N ILE A 61 -7.79 -4.36 9.14
CA ILE A 61 -7.21 -4.38 7.79
C ILE A 61 -8.07 -5.20 6.82
N SER A 62 -8.58 -6.35 7.25
CA SER A 62 -9.42 -7.21 6.40
C SER A 62 -10.73 -6.50 6.02
N MET A 63 -11.35 -5.80 6.97
CA MET A 63 -12.56 -5.01 6.71
C MET A 63 -12.26 -3.90 5.70
N SER A 64 -11.23 -3.08 5.92
CA SER A 64 -10.85 -2.02 4.98
C SER A 64 -10.43 -2.56 3.61
N GLY A 65 -9.77 -3.71 3.56
CA GLY A 65 -9.37 -4.39 2.32
C GLY A 65 -10.56 -4.87 1.49
N MET A 66 -11.57 -5.49 2.11
CA MET A 66 -12.79 -5.89 1.40
C MET A 66 -13.50 -4.69 0.77
N VAL A 67 -13.58 -3.57 1.49
CA VAL A 67 -14.18 -2.32 0.98
C VAL A 67 -13.36 -1.73 -0.18
N ALA A 68 -12.03 -1.71 -0.06
CA ALA A 68 -11.15 -1.21 -1.12
C ALA A 68 -11.25 -2.05 -2.40
N CYS A 69 -11.33 -3.38 -2.27
CA CYS A 69 -11.55 -4.27 -3.41
C CYS A 69 -12.90 -4.00 -4.11
N ALA A 70 -13.97 -3.77 -3.33
CA ALA A 70 -15.27 -3.38 -3.88
C ALA A 70 -15.19 -2.06 -4.65
N MET A 71 -14.49 -1.06 -4.10
CA MET A 71 -14.28 0.23 -4.78
C MET A 71 -13.45 0.07 -6.06
N LEU A 72 -12.41 -0.77 -6.07
CA LEU A 72 -11.60 -1.04 -7.27
C LEU A 72 -12.42 -1.72 -8.38
N PHE A 73 -13.35 -2.60 -8.01
CA PHE A 73 -14.30 -3.20 -8.95
C PHE A 73 -15.24 -2.15 -9.57
N CYS A 74 -15.78 -1.22 -8.77
CA CYS A 74 -16.56 -0.09 -9.28
C CYS A 74 -15.74 0.78 -10.26
N LEU A 75 -14.46 1.06 -9.94
CA LEU A 75 -13.56 1.79 -10.84
C LEU A 75 -13.31 1.03 -12.15
N ALA A 76 -13.23 -0.30 -12.11
CA ALA A 76 -13.06 -1.13 -13.30
C ALA A 76 -14.31 -1.16 -14.20
N CYS A 77 -15.51 -0.97 -13.65
CA CYS A 77 -16.77 -0.94 -14.39
C CYS A 77 -16.97 0.34 -15.24
N GLY A 78 -16.12 1.36 -15.11
CA GLY A 78 -16.18 2.59 -15.92
C GLY A 78 -17.27 3.59 -15.51
N ASP A 79 -18.26 3.16 -14.72
CA ASP A 79 -19.22 4.00 -14.04
C ASP A 79 -18.78 4.24 -12.58
N LEU A 80 -18.49 5.50 -12.26
CA LEU A 80 -18.02 5.92 -10.94
C LEU A 80 -19.13 5.85 -9.88
N ASP A 81 -19.50 4.65 -9.43
CA ASP A 81 -20.43 4.53 -8.31
C ASP A 81 -19.70 4.66 -6.96
N LEU A 82 -19.27 5.89 -6.68
CA LEU A 82 -18.75 6.29 -5.37
C LEU A 82 -19.83 6.26 -4.27
N SER A 83 -21.11 6.07 -4.64
CA SER A 83 -22.23 5.95 -3.69
C SER A 83 -22.16 4.68 -2.85
N VAL A 84 -21.47 3.63 -3.32
CA VAL A 84 -21.28 2.38 -2.55
C VAL A 84 -20.64 2.65 -1.19
N ALA A 85 -19.72 3.61 -1.10
CA ALA A 85 -19.12 4.01 0.18
C ALA A 85 -20.15 4.63 1.14
N SER A 86 -21.08 5.44 0.61
CA SER A 86 -22.16 6.04 1.38
C SER A 86 -23.15 4.99 1.90
N ILE A 87 -23.52 4.00 1.07
CA ILE A 87 -24.41 2.90 1.46
C ILE A 87 -23.78 2.05 2.57
N ILE A 88 -22.49 1.74 2.46
CA ILE A 88 -21.75 1.00 3.49
C ILE A 88 -21.74 1.77 4.81
N ALA A 89 -21.49 3.08 4.77
CA ALA A 89 -21.50 3.93 5.97
C ALA A 89 -22.90 3.99 6.62
N CYS A 90 -23.94 4.24 5.82
CA CYS A 90 -25.33 4.31 6.30
C CYS A 90 -25.78 2.97 6.90
N SER A 91 -25.49 1.85 6.22
CA SER A 91 -25.81 0.51 6.70
C SER A 91 -25.09 0.18 8.00
N GLY A 92 -23.81 0.55 8.12
CA GLY A 92 -23.03 0.34 9.34
C GLY A 92 -23.62 1.04 10.57
N VAL A 93 -24.03 2.32 10.42
CA VAL A 93 -24.67 3.06 11.51
C VAL A 93 -26.03 2.47 11.87
N VAL A 94 -26.86 2.14 10.88
CA VAL A 94 -28.18 1.51 11.12
C VAL A 94 -28.02 0.18 11.85
N THR A 95 -27.09 -0.68 11.44
CA THR A 95 -26.81 -1.94 12.13
C THR A 95 -26.30 -1.70 13.56
N ALA A 96 -25.40 -0.74 13.77
CA ALA A 96 -24.92 -0.41 15.11
C ALA A 96 -26.05 0.07 16.03
N VAL A 97 -26.95 0.92 15.52
CA VAL A 97 -28.12 1.40 16.26
C VAL A 97 -29.11 0.26 16.54
N ALA A 98 -29.36 -0.63 15.57
CA ALA A 98 -30.27 -1.75 15.73
C ALA A 98 -29.78 -2.82 16.72
N ILE A 99 -28.46 -3.04 16.82
CA ILE A 99 -27.87 -3.94 17.83
C ILE A 99 -27.85 -3.28 19.22
N ASN A 100 -27.82 -1.95 19.28
CA ASN A 100 -27.84 -1.18 20.52
C ASN A 100 -29.26 -0.99 21.11
N ALA A 101 -30.31 -1.37 20.38
CA ALA A 101 -31.70 -1.37 20.84
C ALA A 101 -32.06 -2.70 21.52
#